data_AF-K1SP08-F1
#
_entry.id   AF-K1SP08-F1
#
_cell.length_a   1.000
_cell.length_b   1.000
_cell.length_c   1.000
_cell.angle_alpha   90.00
_cell.angle_beta   90.00
_cell.angle_gamma   90.00
#
_symmetry.space_group_name_H-M   'P 1'
#
loop_
_entity.id
_entity.type
_entity.pdbx_description
1 polymer ?
#
loop_
_entity_poly.entity_id
_entity_poly.type
_entity_poly.pdbx_seq_one_letter_code
_entity_poly.pdbx_strand_id
1 'polypeptide(L)'
;MVHADRMHFSNIVSNLIDNAIKYSEDSVKIEIKAFQKAEDEVLVSVSDNGIGIDHDKLPYIFDKFYRVTDGNKYTVKGYGLGLFMSRA
;
A
#
# COMPACT_ATOMS: atom_id res chain seq x y z
N MET A 1 3.49 -25.35 -0.41
CA MET A 1 4.60 -24.41 -0.75
C MET A 1 4.01 -23.30 -1.58
N VAL A 2 4.26 -22.03 -1.26
CA VAL A 2 3.70 -20.90 -2.04
C VAL A 2 4.66 -20.50 -3.16
N HIS A 3 4.13 -20.36 -4.38
CA HIS A 3 4.86 -19.89 -5.55
C HIS A 3 4.40 -18.47 -5.93
N ALA A 4 5.34 -17.56 -6.14
CA ALA A 4 5.07 -16.19 -6.58
C ALA A 4 6.21 -15.69 -7.48
N ASP A 5 5.90 -14.77 -8.39
CA ASP A 5 6.93 -14.06 -9.13
C ASP A 5 7.70 -13.14 -8.18
N ARG A 6 9.02 -13.35 -8.08
CA ARG A 6 9.89 -12.62 -7.15
C ARG A 6 9.89 -11.11 -7.40
N MET A 7 9.89 -10.70 -8.66
CA MET A 7 9.98 -9.29 -9.03
C MET A 7 8.66 -8.57 -8.78
N HIS A 8 7.54 -9.15 -9.21
CA HIS A 8 6.22 -8.60 -8.96
C HIS A 8 5.90 -8.54 -7.47
N PHE A 9 6.19 -9.60 -6.70
CA PHE A 9 6.00 -9.59 -5.26
C PHE A 9 6.84 -8.50 -4.56
N SER A 10 8.12 -8.36 -4.94
CA SER A 10 8.97 -7.29 -4.41
C SER A 10 8.41 -5.91 -4.73
N ASN A 11 7.90 -5.69 -5.94
CA ASN A 11 7.31 -4.41 -6.35
C ASN A 11 6.05 -4.07 -5.55
N ILE A 12 5.19 -5.06 -5.28
CA ILE A 12 3.98 -4.88 -4.46
C ILE A 12 4.38 -4.43 -3.06
N VAL A 13 5.29 -5.16 -2.40
CA VAL A 13 5.74 -4.84 -1.04
C VAL A 13 6.43 -3.49 -0.98
N SER A 14 7.34 -3.20 -1.92
CA SER A 14 7.99 -1.89 -2.02
C SER A 14 6.97 -0.78 -2.23
N ASN A 15 5.91 -0.98 -3.02
CA ASN A 15 4.89 0.04 -3.23
C ASN A 15 4.12 0.37 -1.94
N LEU A 16 3.78 -0.65 -1.14
CA LEU A 16 3.09 -0.45 0.14
C LEU A 16 3.99 0.29 1.14
N ILE A 17 5.27 -0.09 1.24
CA ILE A 17 6.25 0.59 2.10
C ILE A 17 6.45 2.04 1.66
N ASP A 18 6.58 2.28 0.36
CA ASP A 18 6.68 3.62 -0.21
C ASP A 18 5.49 4.50 0.17
N ASN A 19 4.28 3.95 0.12
CA ASN A 19 3.07 4.68 0.51
C ASN A 19 3.10 5.01 2.00
N ALA A 20 3.46 4.04 2.85
CA ALA A 20 3.58 4.28 4.30
C ALA A 20 4.55 5.42 4.62
N ILE A 21 5.70 5.50 3.94
CA ILE A 21 6.68 6.60 4.12
C ILE A 21 6.15 7.92 3.55
N LYS A 22 5.48 7.90 2.38
CA LYS A 22 4.99 9.12 1.71
C LYS A 22 3.82 9.78 2.44
N TYR A 23 3.00 8.98 3.13
CA TYR A 23 1.79 9.42 3.82
C TYR A 23 1.93 9.36 5.34
N SER A 24 3.16 9.33 5.85
CA SER A 24 3.47 9.60 7.26
C SER A 24 3.90 11.04 7.47
N GLU A 25 3.74 11.55 8.69
CA GLU A 25 4.30 12.84 9.11
C GLU A 25 5.80 12.69 9.43
N ASP A 26 6.22 12.89 10.68
CA ASP A 26 7.64 12.97 11.06
C ASP A 26 8.32 11.61 11.27
N SER A 27 7.57 10.59 11.68
CA SER A 27 8.10 9.23 11.90
C SER A 27 7.08 8.18 11.49
N VAL A 28 7.57 7.14 10.80
CA VAL A 28 6.74 6.00 10.40
C VAL A 28 7.25 4.73 11.05
N LYS A 29 6.34 4.00 11.67
CA LYS A 29 6.53 2.62 12.10
C LYS A 29 5.81 1.74 11.10
N ILE A 30 6.56 0.95 10.36
CA ILE A 30 6.02 -0.02 9.40
C ILE A 30 6.18 -1.41 9.99
N GLU A 31 5.08 -2.14 10.09
CA GLU A 31 5.05 -3.52 10.52
C GLU A 31 4.71 -4.41 9.33
N ILE A 32 5.57 -5.39 9.05
CA ILE A 32 5.35 -6.39 8.02
C ILE A 32 5.24 -7.75 8.71
N LYS A 33 4.13 -8.44 8.46
CA LYS A 33 3.87 -9.77 9.00
C LYS A 33 3.48 -10.72 7.87
N ALA A 34 3.87 -11.98 8.03
CA ALA A 34 3.45 -13.06 7.17
C ALA A 34 2.91 -14.19 8.04
N PHE A 35 1.74 -14.70 7.69
CA PHE A 35 1.07 -15.78 8.42
C PHE A 35 0.61 -16.85 7.43
N GLN A 36 0.80 -18.11 7.78
CA GLN A 36 0.16 -19.19 7.04
C GLN A 36 -1.35 -19.14 7.29
N LYS A 37 -2.14 -18.99 6.22
CA LYS A 37 -3.60 -18.95 6.28
C LYS A 37 -4.22 -20.32 5.97
N ALA A 38 -3.58 -21.06 5.07
CA ALA A 38 -3.90 -22.45 4.73
C ALA A 38 -2.62 -23.16 4.24
N GLU A 39 -2.73 -24.43 3.86
CA GLU A 39 -1.59 -25.25 3.43
C GLU A 39 -0.76 -24.59 2.31
N ASP A 40 -1.43 -23.95 1.34
CA ASP A 40 -0.80 -23.26 0.21
C ASP A 40 -1.15 -21.76 0.13
N GLU A 41 -1.52 -21.15 1.26
CA GLU A 41 -1.81 -19.72 1.34
C GLU A 41 -1.02 -19.03 2.44
N VAL A 42 -0.40 -17.90 2.09
CA VAL A 42 0.23 -16.99 3.05
C VAL A 42 -0.47 -15.65 2.97
N LEU A 43 -0.88 -15.12 4.12
CA LEU A 43 -1.32 -13.76 4.28
C LEU A 43 -0.11 -12.88 4.61
N VAL A 44 0.18 -11.89 3.77
CA VAL A 44 1.17 -10.85 4.05
C VAL A 44 0.43 -9.57 4.37
N SER A 45 0.72 -8.96 5.52
CA SER A 45 0.16 -7.67 5.92
C SER A 45 1.27 -6.64 6.08
N VAL A 46 1.05 -5.45 5.51
CA VAL A 46 1.85 -4.25 5.76
C VAL A 46 0.95 -3.26 6.51
N SER A 47 1.39 -2.82 7.68
CA SER A 47 0.67 -1.89 8.55
C SER A 47 1.57 -0.70 8.88
N ASP A 48 1.02 0.50 8.88
CA ASP A 48 1.72 1.72 9.25
C ASP A 48 0.88 2.57 10.21
N ASN A 49 1.52 3.55 10.84
CA ASN A 49 0.91 4.52 11.75
C ASN A 49 0.82 5.93 11.12
N GLY A 50 0.71 6.01 9.79
CA GLY A 50 0.59 7.27 9.07
C GLY A 50 -0.76 7.97 9.26
N ILE A 51 -1.07 8.91 8.37
CA ILE A 51 -2.28 9.76 8.46
C ILE A 51 -3.60 8.97 8.30
N GLY A 52 -3.53 7.72 7.86
CA GLY A 52 -4.69 6.88 7.59
C GLY A 52 -5.40 7.26 6.29
N ILE A 53 -6.57 6.66 6.07
CA ILE A 53 -7.42 6.88 4.90
C ILE A 53 -8.86 6.97 5.41
N ASP A 54 -9.57 8.03 5.01
CA ASP A 54 -10.99 8.16 5.33
C ASP A 54 -11.80 6.98 4.76
N HIS A 55 -12.76 6.51 5.54
CA HIS A 55 -13.50 5.28 5.23
C HIS A 55 -14.27 5.37 3.90
N ASP A 56 -14.75 6.56 3.53
CA ASP A 56 -15.44 6.79 2.25
C ASP A 56 -14.50 6.74 1.04
N LYS A 57 -13.18 6.84 1.24
CA LYS A 57 -12.17 6.78 0.17
C LYS A 57 -11.66 5.37 -0.09
N LEU A 58 -11.74 4.48 0.90
CA LEU A 58 -11.22 3.10 0.82
C LEU A 58 -11.66 2.33 -0.44
N PRO A 59 -12.91 2.43 -0.93
CA PRO A 59 -13.32 1.71 -2.14
C PRO A 59 -12.54 2.09 -3.41
N TYR A 60 -11.93 3.28 -3.44
CA TYR A 60 -11.35 3.88 -4.65
C TYR A 60 -9.82 3.86 -4.67
N ILE A 61 -9.13 3.50 -3.57
CA ILE A 61 -7.67 3.64 -3.46
C ILE A 61 -6.87 2.79 -4.48
N PHE A 62 -7.52 1.78 -5.06
CA PHE A 62 -6.95 0.93 -6.09
C PHE A 62 -7.37 1.34 -7.52
N ASP A 63 -8.14 2.41 -7.68
CA ASP A 63 -8.54 2.91 -8.98
C ASP A 63 -7.38 3.64 -9.67
N LYS A 64 -7.30 3.48 -10.99
CA LYS A 64 -6.21 4.04 -11.77
C LYS A 64 -6.21 5.57 -11.66
N PHE A 65 -5.06 6.13 -11.29
CA PHE A 65 -4.85 7.57 -11.07
C PHE A 65 -5.57 8.16 -9.85
N TYR A 66 -6.26 7.34 -9.04
CA TYR A 66 -6.96 7.85 -7.87
C TYR A 66 -5.98 8.31 -6.79
N ARG A 67 -6.30 9.44 -6.17
CA ARG A 67 -5.57 10.04 -5.05
C ARG A 67 -6.58 10.76 -4.17
N VAL A 68 -6.44 10.62 -2.84
CA VAL A 68 -7.20 11.44 -1.90
C VAL A 68 -6.68 12.87 -2.00
N THR A 69 -7.58 13.83 -2.24
CA THR A 69 -7.25 15.26 -2.34
C THR A 69 -7.95 16.03 -1.22
N ASP A 70 -7.19 16.42 -0.20
CA ASP A 70 -7.64 17.41 0.78
C ASP A 70 -7.16 18.79 0.31
N GLY A 71 -8.08 19.55 -0.29
CA GLY A 71 -7.96 20.97 -0.66
C GLY A 71 -6.55 21.52 -0.91
N ASN A 72 -6.21 21.85 -2.16
CA ASN A 72 -4.98 22.56 -2.58
C ASN A 72 -3.61 22.04 -2.11
N LYS A 73 -3.52 20.96 -1.32
CA LYS A 73 -2.26 20.37 -0.90
C LYS A 73 -1.84 19.23 -1.84
N TYR A 74 -1.27 19.60 -2.98
CA TYR A 74 -0.47 18.67 -3.81
C TYR A 74 0.93 18.46 -3.22
N THR A 75 1.07 18.29 -1.91
CA THR A 75 2.38 18.25 -1.25
C THR A 75 3.10 16.92 -1.48
N VAL A 76 2.36 15.81 -1.67
CA VAL A 76 2.95 14.48 -1.91
C VAL A 76 3.06 14.21 -3.41
N LYS A 77 4.28 13.88 -3.90
CA LYS A 77 4.53 13.54 -5.31
C LYS A 77 4.02 12.13 -5.63
N GLY A 78 3.33 11.95 -6.77
CA GLY A 78 2.92 10.62 -7.26
C GLY A 78 1.81 10.66 -8.32
N TYR A 79 1.73 9.62 -9.16
CA TYR A 79 0.75 9.52 -10.25
C TYR A 79 -0.53 8.73 -9.90
N GLY A 80 -0.67 8.20 -8.68
CA GLY A 80 -1.84 7.38 -8.31
C GLY A 80 -1.89 6.02 -9.04
N LEU A 81 -0.73 5.46 -9.38
CA LEU A 81 -0.63 4.18 -10.09
C LEU A 81 -0.14 3.02 -9.21
N GLY A 82 0.46 3.31 -8.05
CA GLY A 82 1.09 2.30 -7.19
C GLY A 82 0.13 1.20 -6.76
N LEU A 83 -0.92 1.56 -6.02
CA LEU A 83 -1.91 0.61 -5.53
C LEU A 83 -2.65 -0.10 -6.67
N PHE A 84 -2.98 0.61 -7.76
CA PHE A 84 -3.56 0.01 -8.96
C PHE A 84 -2.69 -1.14 -9.51
N MET A 85 -1.38 -0.91 -9.67
CA MET A 85 -0.44 -1.93 -10.13
C MET A 85 -0.26 -3.07 -9.12
N SER A 86 -0.42 -2.81 -7.82
CA SER A 86 -0.35 -3.85 -6.79
C SER A 86 -1.55 -4.80 -6.78
N ARG A 87 -2.67 -4.40 -7.40
CA ARG A 87 -3.89 -5.22 -7.54
C ARG A 87 -4.00 -5.91 -8.90
N ALA A 88 -3.34 -5.36 -9.92
CA ALA A 88 -3.40 -5.81 -11.31
C ALA A 88 -2.58 -7.09 -11.54
#